data_AF-A0A1E4T9H3-F1
#
_entry.id   AF-A0A1E4T9H3-F1
#
_cell.length_a   1.000
_cell.length_b   1.000
_cell.length_c   1.000
_cell.angle_alpha   90.00
_cell.angle_beta   90.00
_cell.angle_gamma   90.00
#
_symmetry.space_group_name_H-M   'P 1'
#
loop_
_entity.id
_entity.type
_entity.pdbx_description
1 polymer ?
#
loop_
_entity_poly.entity_id
_entity_poly.type
_entity_poly.pdbx_seq_one_letter_code
_entity_poly.pdbx_strand_id
1 'polypeptide(L)'
;LGVAFVRPKYKGPASTVGDLTILVNQNYRNQGIGKALGKTILSYARMANMYYVYMDPVLSVNAAASKLAASLKFARCNLIRDGAVLPSKETCDIWSYGIETPENLAVDSNSRFAHIKMYIQHGIYPPGTDRVEKSRIRASAAKYRISPEGNLLLGNKQVIESDAERLNIVRALHSADHSGVNKLTGFVAELYHWPQIKATARSVVRSCPVCR
;
A
#
# COMPACT_ATOMS: atom_id res chain seq x y z
N LEU A 1 -13.69 21.14 6.31
CA LEU A 1 -13.91 19.85 7.01
C LEU A 1 -12.75 19.54 7.96
N GLY A 2 -11.53 19.36 7.45
CA GLY A 2 -10.32 19.18 8.24
C GLY A 2 -9.10 19.05 7.33
N VAL A 3 -7.92 18.88 7.91
CA VAL A 3 -6.66 18.63 7.20
C VAL A 3 -5.90 17.52 7.91
N ALA A 4 -5.19 16.69 7.15
CA ALA A 4 -4.26 15.72 7.68
C ALA A 4 -3.00 15.71 6.82
N PHE A 5 -1.85 15.54 7.46
CA PHE A 5 -0.57 15.40 6.78
C PHE A 5 0.33 14.44 7.55
N VAL A 6 1.24 13.82 6.81
CA VAL A 6 2.28 12.95 7.36
C VAL A 6 3.63 13.44 6.84
N ARG A 7 4.63 13.48 7.71
CA ARG A 7 5.99 13.93 7.39
C ARG A 7 7.02 12.99 8.00
N PRO A 8 8.25 12.90 7.47
CA PRO A 8 9.32 12.19 8.14
C PRO A 8 9.54 12.74 9.56
N LYS A 9 9.49 11.85 10.56
CA LYS A 9 9.75 12.17 11.96
C LYS A 9 11.25 12.42 12.21
N TYR A 10 12.08 11.64 11.51
CA TYR A 10 13.54 11.71 11.59
C TYR A 10 14.16 12.00 10.21
N LYS A 11 15.45 12.34 10.20
CA LYS A 11 16.23 12.56 8.99
C LYS A 11 17.07 11.32 8.65
N GLY A 12 17.58 11.26 7.41
CA GLY A 12 18.50 10.21 6.97
C GLY A 12 17.82 8.84 6.86
N PRO A 13 18.50 7.73 7.19
CA PRO A 13 17.95 6.37 7.05
C PRO A 13 16.61 6.14 7.78
N ALA A 14 16.32 6.92 8.82
CA ALA A 14 15.07 6.84 9.59
C ALA A 14 13.93 7.71 9.03
N SER A 15 14.08 8.32 7.84
CA SER A 15 13.04 9.16 7.22
C SER A 15 11.79 8.40 6.80
N THR A 16 11.86 7.07 6.79
CA THR A 16 10.73 6.17 6.54
C THR A 16 9.78 6.06 7.73
N VAL A 17 10.14 6.63 8.88
CA VAL A 17 9.24 6.77 10.03
C VAL A 17 8.48 8.09 9.90
N GLY A 18 7.18 8.01 9.70
CA GLY A 18 6.27 9.14 9.59
C GLY A 18 5.74 9.65 10.93
N ASP A 19 5.38 10.93 10.97
CA ASP A 19 4.67 11.61 12.04
C ASP A 19 3.36 12.19 11.47
N LEU A 20 2.23 11.71 11.99
CA LEU A 20 0.89 12.02 11.51
C LEU A 20 0.23 13.10 12.36
N THR A 21 -0.23 14.16 11.69
CA THR A 21 -1.08 15.20 12.27
C THR A 21 -2.45 15.21 11.60
N ILE A 22 -3.53 15.28 12.41
CA ILE A 22 -4.90 15.42 11.93
C ILE A 22 -5.57 16.57 12.68
N LEU A 23 -6.14 17.51 11.94
CA LEU A 23 -6.92 18.63 12.45
C LEU A 23 -8.33 18.57 11.86
N VAL A 24 -9.34 18.63 12.72
CA VAL A 24 -10.76 18.67 12.31
C VAL A 24 -11.35 19.98 12.78
N ASN A 25 -12.09 20.65 11.89
CA ASN A 25 -12.80 21.87 12.26
C ASN A 25 -13.81 21.56 13.38
N GLN A 26 -13.86 22.41 14.41
CA GLN A 26 -14.69 22.23 15.59
C GLN A 26 -16.18 22.05 15.25
N ASN A 27 -16.68 22.74 14.22
CA ASN A 27 -18.07 22.69 13.80
C ASN A 27 -18.49 21.35 13.17
N TYR A 28 -17.53 20.48 12.85
CA TYR A 28 -17.78 19.18 12.21
C TYR A 28 -17.25 17.99 13.03
N ARG A 29 -17.13 18.16 14.35
CA ARG A 29 -16.75 17.06 15.26
C ARG A 29 -17.83 15.98 15.27
N ASN A 30 -17.42 14.76 15.61
CA ASN A 30 -18.29 13.56 15.71
C ASN A 30 -18.98 13.11 14.41
N GLN A 31 -18.62 13.66 13.25
CA GLN A 31 -19.14 13.26 11.95
C GLN A 31 -18.22 12.26 11.20
N GLY A 32 -17.28 11.60 11.90
CA GLY A 32 -16.37 10.62 11.30
C GLY A 32 -15.25 11.20 10.42
N ILE A 33 -15.16 12.54 10.26
CA ILE A 33 -14.18 13.22 9.39
C ILE A 33 -12.74 12.86 9.77
N GLY A 34 -12.39 12.87 11.06
CA GLY A 34 -11.03 12.52 11.50
C GLY A 34 -10.62 11.10 11.10
N LYS A 35 -11.57 10.15 11.15
CA LYS A 35 -11.33 8.75 10.75
C LYS A 35 -11.17 8.64 9.23
N ALA A 36 -11.98 9.38 8.46
CA ALA A 36 -11.85 9.43 7.00
C ALA A 36 -10.49 10.01 6.59
N LEU A 37 -10.11 11.16 7.15
CA LEU A 37 -8.81 11.80 6.91
C LEU A 37 -7.65 10.88 7.32
N GLY A 38 -7.74 10.24 8.49
CA GLY A 38 -6.73 9.30 8.98
C GLY A 38 -6.54 8.08 8.07
N LYS A 39 -7.62 7.51 7.53
CA LYS A 39 -7.51 6.42 6.54
C LYS A 39 -6.83 6.88 5.25
N THR A 40 -7.22 8.05 4.74
CA THR A 40 -6.66 8.60 3.50
C THR A 40 -5.18 8.93 3.64
N ILE A 41 -4.79 9.61 4.72
CA ILE A 41 -3.38 9.99 4.88
C ILE A 41 -2.47 8.79 5.18
N LEU A 42 -2.97 7.73 5.83
CA LEU A 42 -2.22 6.48 5.99
C LEU A 42 -2.01 5.74 4.67
N SER A 43 -2.93 5.82 3.70
CA SER A 43 -2.67 5.29 2.36
C SER A 43 -1.61 6.12 1.64
N TYR A 44 -1.58 7.43 1.87
CA TYR A 44 -0.55 8.32 1.30
C TYR A 44 0.83 8.06 1.94
N ALA A 45 0.88 7.83 3.26
CA ALA A 45 2.11 7.43 3.96
C ALA A 45 2.72 6.16 3.35
N ARG A 46 1.90 5.14 3.06
CA ARG A 46 2.31 3.91 2.37
C ARG A 46 2.92 4.20 1.00
N MET A 47 2.26 5.02 0.19
CA MET A 47 2.77 5.39 -1.14
C MET A 47 4.07 6.20 -1.07
N ALA A 48 4.28 6.93 0.01
CA ALA A 48 5.51 7.69 0.27
C ALA A 48 6.65 6.83 0.86
N ASN A 49 6.53 5.49 0.85
CA ASN A 49 7.51 4.56 1.43
C ASN A 49 7.80 4.80 2.92
N MET A 50 6.81 5.28 3.66
CA MET A 50 6.88 5.22 5.11
C MET A 50 6.55 3.80 5.55
N TYR A 51 7.40 3.21 6.41
CA TYR A 51 7.21 1.86 6.97
C TYR A 51 6.44 1.88 8.29
N TYR A 52 6.56 2.99 9.01
CA TYR A 52 5.97 3.16 10.32
C TYR A 52 5.42 4.57 10.43
N VAL A 53 4.25 4.73 11.04
CA VAL A 53 3.66 6.06 11.27
C VAL A 53 3.33 6.20 12.75
N TYR A 54 3.79 7.30 13.34
CA TYR A 54 3.41 7.73 14.67
C TYR A 54 2.23 8.71 14.62
N MET A 55 1.36 8.63 15.62
CA MET A 55 0.55 9.74 16.08
C MET A 55 1.11 10.15 17.45
N ASP A 56 1.91 11.20 17.47
CA ASP A 56 2.72 11.62 18.62
C ASP A 56 2.98 13.14 18.58
N PRO A 57 2.79 13.89 19.69
CA PRO A 57 2.29 13.46 20.99
C PRO A 57 0.76 13.39 21.07
N VAL A 58 0.21 12.46 21.86
CA VAL A 58 -1.21 12.43 22.25
C VAL A 58 -1.33 12.59 23.76
N LEU A 59 -1.83 13.75 24.20
CA LEU A 59 -2.07 14.01 25.63
C LEU A 59 -3.13 13.06 26.18
N SER A 60 -2.93 12.56 27.40
CA SER A 60 -3.87 11.64 28.06
C SER A 60 -5.27 12.25 28.25
N VAL A 61 -5.34 13.57 28.44
CA VAL A 61 -6.59 14.33 28.52
C VAL A 61 -7.32 14.46 27.18
N ASN A 62 -6.66 14.20 26.05
CA ASN A 62 -7.27 14.25 24.71
C ASN A 62 -7.94 12.92 24.34
N ALA A 63 -9.06 12.63 24.98
CA ALA A 63 -9.83 11.40 24.74
C ALA A 63 -10.26 11.22 23.26
N ALA A 64 -10.47 12.31 22.52
CA ALA A 64 -10.85 12.25 21.12
C ALA A 64 -9.71 11.71 20.23
N ALA A 65 -8.48 12.17 20.44
CA ALA A 65 -7.31 11.65 19.74
C ALA A 65 -7.05 10.18 20.06
N SER A 66 -7.15 9.80 21.34
CA SER A 66 -6.99 8.39 21.78
C SER A 66 -8.03 7.46 21.14
N LYS A 67 -9.30 7.89 21.07
CA LYS A 67 -10.37 7.15 20.36
C LYS A 67 -10.10 7.08 18.86
N LEU A 68 -9.61 8.16 18.25
CA LEU A 68 -9.26 8.20 16.84
C LEU A 68 -8.13 7.21 16.52
N ALA A 69 -7.05 7.22 17.30
CA ALA A 69 -5.92 6.30 17.17
C ALA A 69 -6.39 4.84 17.22
N ALA A 70 -7.21 4.48 18.21
CA ALA A 70 -7.80 3.14 18.32
C ALA A 70 -8.68 2.79 17.10
N SER A 71 -9.49 3.73 16.60
CA SER A 71 -10.34 3.52 15.42
C SER A 71 -9.57 3.32 14.12
N LEU A 72 -8.33 3.82 14.07
CA LEU A 72 -7.37 3.69 12.97
C LEU A 72 -6.40 2.52 13.19
N LYS A 73 -6.57 1.73 14.26
CA LYS A 73 -5.74 0.56 14.60
C LYS A 73 -4.29 0.87 14.96
N PHE A 74 -4.01 2.07 15.47
CA PHE A 74 -2.71 2.33 16.09
C PHE A 74 -2.60 1.59 17.42
N ALA A 75 -1.42 1.02 17.68
CA ALA A 75 -1.03 0.48 18.97
C ALA A 75 -0.42 1.57 19.86
N ARG A 76 -0.50 1.40 21.19
CA ARG A 76 0.26 2.24 22.13
C ARG A 76 1.72 1.78 22.11
N CYS A 77 2.64 2.72 21.95
CA CYS A 77 4.07 2.42 21.87
C CYS A 77 4.83 2.92 23.09
N ASN A 78 4.66 4.20 23.42
CA ASN A 78 5.39 4.85 24.50
C ASN A 78 4.46 5.66 25.40
N LEU A 79 4.88 5.83 26.65
CA LEU A 79 4.24 6.67 27.66
C LEU A 79 5.32 7.53 28.32
N ILE A 80 5.11 8.85 28.31
CA ILE A 80 5.88 9.79 29.13
C ILE A 80 4.94 10.26 30.24
N ARG A 81 5.24 9.90 31.48
CA ARG A 81 4.46 10.35 32.64
C ARG A 81 4.72 11.83 32.89
N ASP A 82 3.65 12.58 33.19
CA ASP A 82 3.72 14.01 33.48
C ASP A 82 4.48 14.84 32.41
N GLY A 83 4.43 14.38 31.15
CA GLY A 83 5.25 14.92 30.06
C GLY A 83 4.80 16.28 29.50
N ALA A 84 3.60 16.75 29.86
CA ALA A 84 3.08 18.04 29.41
C ALA A 84 2.46 18.84 30.56
N VAL A 85 2.63 20.16 30.53
CA VAL A 85 1.98 21.11 31.44
C VAL A 85 0.81 21.78 30.72
N LEU A 86 -0.39 21.66 31.29
CA LEU A 86 -1.59 22.28 30.78
C LEU A 86 -1.65 23.77 31.17
N PRO A 87 -2.49 24.59 30.51
CA PRO A 87 -2.72 25.98 30.94
C PRO A 87 -3.22 26.11 32.39
N SER A 88 -3.87 25.06 32.93
CA SER A 88 -4.25 24.96 34.35
C SER A 88 -3.06 24.78 35.31
N LYS A 89 -1.84 24.63 34.79
CA LYS A 89 -0.60 24.24 35.50
C LYS A 89 -0.56 22.79 35.99
N GLU A 90 -1.60 22.01 35.73
CA GLU A 90 -1.59 20.57 35.98
C GLU A 90 -0.73 19.86 34.93
N THR A 91 -0.10 18.76 35.34
CA THR A 91 0.64 17.88 34.44
C THR A 91 -0.27 16.82 33.84
N CYS A 92 0.08 16.32 32.66
CA CYS A 92 -0.55 15.14 32.10
C CYS A 92 0.42 14.28 31.31
N ASP A 93 0.10 12.99 31.24
CA ASP A 93 0.85 12.01 30.47
C ASP A 93 0.77 12.27 28.95
N ILE A 94 1.85 11.94 28.25
CA ILE A 94 1.91 11.90 26.80
C ILE A 94 1.98 10.43 26.34
N TRP A 95 1.06 10.05 25.47
CA TRP A 95 1.10 8.78 24.75
C TRP A 95 1.67 8.98 23.35
N SER A 96 2.49 8.02 22.91
CA SER A 96 2.83 7.85 21.49
C SER A 96 2.11 6.62 20.97
N TYR A 97 1.41 6.79 19.86
CA TYR A 97 0.74 5.72 19.15
C TYR A 97 1.46 5.41 17.85
N GLY A 98 1.61 4.13 17.52
CA GLY A 98 2.31 3.71 16.31
C GLY A 98 1.54 2.67 15.53
N ILE A 99 1.70 2.70 14.22
CA ILE A 99 1.16 1.70 13.31
C ILE A 99 2.20 1.38 12.26
N GLU A 100 2.42 0.09 12.04
CA GLU A 100 3.10 -0.36 10.83
C GLU A 100 2.20 -0.09 9.65
N THR A 101 2.75 0.47 8.60
CA THR A 101 2.08 0.55 7.32
C THR A 101 2.47 -0.71 6.57
N PRO A 102 1.67 -1.81 6.65
CA PRO A 102 2.09 -3.11 6.16
C PRO A 102 2.60 -3.02 4.73
N GLU A 103 3.77 -3.63 4.56
CA GLU A 103 4.59 -3.82 3.38
C GLU A 103 4.02 -3.26 2.06
N ASN A 104 4.68 -2.21 1.57
CA ASN A 104 5.16 -2.24 0.19
C ASN A 104 6.15 -3.42 0.08
N LEU A 105 5.64 -4.66 -0.03
CA LEU A 105 6.27 -5.58 -0.98
C LEU A 105 6.33 -4.80 -2.27
N ALA A 106 7.49 -4.80 -2.93
CA ALA A 106 7.79 -4.07 -4.16
C ALA A 106 6.84 -4.43 -5.32
N VAL A 107 5.55 -4.16 -5.15
CA VAL A 107 4.58 -3.93 -6.19
C VAL A 107 4.98 -2.55 -6.65
N ASP A 108 5.69 -2.50 -7.78
CA ASP A 108 5.89 -1.31 -8.57
C ASP A 108 4.61 -0.46 -8.45
N SER A 109 4.63 0.57 -7.60
CA SER A 109 3.42 1.34 -7.27
C SER A 109 2.97 2.20 -8.45
N ASN A 110 3.74 2.16 -9.55
CA ASN A 110 3.43 2.68 -10.87
C ASN A 110 2.88 1.60 -11.82
N SER A 111 2.76 0.35 -11.37
CA SER A 111 2.15 -0.75 -12.10
C SER A 111 0.71 -0.38 -12.43
N ARG A 112 0.40 -0.38 -13.72
CA ARG A 112 -0.97 -0.24 -14.23
C ARG A 112 -1.95 -1.18 -13.50
N PHE A 113 -1.49 -2.38 -13.10
CA PHE A 113 -2.32 -3.36 -12.42
C PHE A 113 -2.63 -2.96 -10.97
N ALA A 114 -1.69 -2.36 -10.25
CA ALA A 114 -1.91 -1.82 -8.91
C ALA A 114 -3.00 -0.73 -8.92
N HIS A 115 -2.98 0.16 -9.92
CA HIS A 115 -4.01 1.19 -10.10
C HIS A 115 -5.39 0.59 -10.40
N ILE A 116 -5.44 -0.44 -11.24
CA ILE A 116 -6.69 -1.16 -11.55
C ILE A 116 -7.21 -1.87 -10.30
N LYS A 117 -6.35 -2.57 -9.56
CA LYS A 117 -6.69 -3.28 -8.33
C LYS A 117 -7.24 -2.32 -7.28
N MET A 118 -6.58 -1.18 -7.06
CA MET A 118 -7.02 -0.14 -6.13
C MET A 118 -8.42 0.40 -6.49
N TYR A 119 -8.68 0.64 -7.78
CA TYR A 119 -9.97 1.10 -8.25
C TYR A 119 -11.08 0.06 -8.03
N ILE A 120 -10.82 -1.22 -8.31
CA ILE A 120 -11.81 -2.29 -8.11
C ILE A 120 -12.09 -2.52 -6.61
N GLN A 121 -11.08 -2.52 -5.75
CA GLN A 121 -11.23 -2.80 -4.31
C GLN A 121 -11.91 -1.66 -3.55
N HIS A 122 -11.61 -0.42 -3.91
CA HIS A 122 -11.92 0.74 -3.07
C HIS A 122 -12.74 1.81 -3.79
N GLY A 123 -12.93 1.73 -5.11
CA GLY A 123 -13.64 2.74 -5.90
C GLY A 123 -12.91 4.07 -6.00
N ILE A 124 -11.63 4.12 -5.65
CA ILE A 124 -10.80 5.34 -5.64
C ILE A 124 -9.70 5.25 -6.70
N TYR A 125 -9.30 6.40 -7.22
CA TYR A 125 -8.19 6.52 -8.16
C TYR A 125 -6.90 6.89 -7.41
N PRO A 126 -5.73 6.52 -7.94
CA PRO A 126 -4.46 7.01 -7.42
C PRO A 126 -4.42 8.55 -7.40
N PRO A 127 -3.76 9.17 -6.40
CA PRO A 127 -3.60 10.62 -6.36
C PRO A 127 -2.80 11.12 -7.58
N GLY A 128 -3.15 12.29 -8.12
CA GLY A 128 -2.51 12.84 -9.32
C GLY A 128 -2.99 12.24 -10.65
N THR A 129 -3.92 11.28 -10.62
CA THR A 129 -4.51 10.71 -11.83
C THR A 129 -5.33 11.76 -12.59
N ASP A 130 -4.92 12.07 -13.82
CA ASP A 130 -5.62 12.99 -14.70
C ASP A 130 -6.94 12.40 -15.27
N ARG A 131 -7.68 13.19 -16.05
CA ARG A 131 -8.97 12.75 -16.62
C ARG A 131 -8.81 11.54 -17.55
N VAL A 132 -7.71 11.50 -18.30
CA VAL A 132 -7.43 10.46 -19.31
C VAL A 132 -7.12 9.14 -18.62
N GLU A 133 -6.25 9.15 -17.62
CA GLU A 133 -5.84 7.98 -16.85
C GLU A 133 -7.00 7.43 -16.02
N LYS A 134 -7.85 8.29 -15.44
CA LYS A 134 -9.11 7.83 -14.81
C LYS A 134 -9.99 7.08 -15.79
N SER A 135 -10.10 7.56 -17.04
CA SER A 135 -10.86 6.89 -18.10
C SER A 135 -10.23 5.54 -18.47
N ARG A 136 -8.90 5.50 -18.60
CA ARG A 136 -8.13 4.28 -18.90
C ARG A 136 -8.30 3.21 -17.81
N ILE A 137 -8.24 3.63 -16.54
CA ILE A 137 -8.45 2.75 -15.37
C ILE A 137 -9.86 2.17 -15.40
N ARG A 138 -10.91 2.99 -15.61
CA ARG A 138 -12.30 2.50 -15.70
C ARG A 138 -12.49 1.49 -16.82
N ALA A 139 -12.00 1.81 -18.02
CA ALA A 139 -12.11 0.93 -19.18
C ALA A 139 -11.35 -0.38 -18.98
N SER A 140 -10.21 -0.33 -18.30
CA SER A 140 -9.44 -1.52 -17.96
C SER A 140 -10.16 -2.35 -16.89
N ALA A 141 -10.63 -1.72 -15.81
CA ALA A 141 -11.29 -2.38 -14.68
C ALA A 141 -12.49 -3.23 -15.09
N ALA A 142 -13.21 -2.86 -16.14
CA ALA A 142 -14.30 -3.67 -16.70
C ALA A 142 -13.87 -5.08 -17.16
N LYS A 143 -12.56 -5.29 -17.40
CA LYS A 143 -11.99 -6.57 -17.88
C LYS A 143 -11.37 -7.40 -16.77
N TYR A 144 -11.13 -6.83 -15.60
CA TYR A 144 -10.47 -7.51 -14.49
C TYR A 144 -11.45 -7.80 -13.36
N ARG A 145 -11.13 -8.83 -12.57
CA ARG A 145 -11.85 -9.18 -11.35
C ARG A 145 -10.86 -9.52 -10.25
N ILE A 146 -11.33 -9.53 -9.00
CA ILE A 146 -10.53 -9.91 -7.85
C ILE A 146 -10.99 -11.30 -7.38
N SER A 147 -10.03 -12.20 -7.20
CA SER A 147 -10.30 -13.54 -6.67
C SER A 147 -10.64 -13.49 -5.17
N PRO A 148 -11.25 -14.53 -4.60
CA PRO A 148 -11.48 -14.61 -3.15
C PRO A 148 -10.20 -14.43 -2.32
N GLU A 149 -9.05 -14.84 -2.88
CA GLU A 149 -7.72 -14.72 -2.27
C GLU A 149 -7.09 -13.33 -2.44
N GLY A 150 -7.78 -12.39 -3.10
CA GLY A 150 -7.31 -11.02 -3.28
C GLY A 150 -6.40 -10.80 -4.49
N ASN A 151 -6.31 -11.76 -5.41
CA ASN A 151 -5.49 -11.66 -6.62
C ASN A 151 -6.24 -11.00 -7.77
N LEU A 152 -5.55 -10.21 -8.60
CA LEU A 152 -6.14 -9.62 -9.80
C LEU A 152 -6.18 -10.67 -10.91
N LEU A 153 -7.33 -10.83 -11.55
CA LEU A 153 -7.55 -11.80 -12.62
C LEU A 153 -7.96 -11.10 -13.91
N LEU A 154 -7.40 -11.53 -15.04
CA LEU A 154 -7.88 -11.20 -16.39
C LEU A 154 -8.59 -12.43 -16.97
N GLY A 155 -9.91 -12.45 -16.96
CA GLY A 155 -10.67 -13.68 -17.21
C GLY A 155 -10.35 -14.75 -16.17
N ASN A 156 -9.82 -15.89 -16.60
CA ASN A 156 -9.39 -16.99 -15.73
C ASN A 156 -7.88 -16.97 -15.41
N LYS A 157 -7.15 -15.94 -15.87
CA LYS A 157 -5.69 -15.87 -15.74
C LYS A 157 -5.30 -14.98 -14.58
N GLN A 158 -4.39 -15.45 -13.73
CA GLN A 158 -3.86 -14.65 -12.62
C GLN A 158 -2.87 -13.61 -13.14
N VAL A 159 -3.06 -12.36 -12.75
CA VAL A 159 -2.14 -11.27 -13.08
C VAL A 159 -0.99 -11.29 -12.09
N ILE A 160 0.24 -11.32 -12.62
CA ILE A 160 1.46 -11.32 -11.80
C ILE A 160 2.15 -9.97 -11.91
N GLU A 161 2.25 -9.25 -10.79
CA GLU A 161 2.79 -7.90 -10.74
C GLU A 161 4.31 -7.87 -10.51
N SER A 162 4.81 -8.76 -9.64
CA SER A 162 6.23 -8.80 -9.26
C SER A 162 7.10 -9.44 -10.34
N ASP A 163 8.18 -8.75 -10.73
CA ASP A 163 9.17 -9.29 -11.67
C ASP A 163 9.88 -10.53 -11.14
N ALA A 164 10.16 -10.57 -9.83
CA ALA A 164 10.75 -11.73 -9.19
C ALA A 164 9.82 -12.95 -9.28
N GLU A 165 8.51 -12.73 -9.05
CA GLU A 165 7.50 -13.79 -9.15
C GLU A 165 7.34 -14.29 -10.59
N ARG A 166 7.30 -13.38 -11.59
CA ARG A 166 7.29 -13.75 -13.02
C ARG A 166 8.47 -14.64 -13.38
N LEU A 167 9.68 -14.28 -12.94
CA LEU A 167 10.88 -15.07 -13.17
C LEU A 167 10.80 -16.44 -12.49
N ASN A 168 10.33 -16.50 -11.25
CA ASN A 168 10.21 -17.75 -10.50
C ASN A 168 9.20 -18.71 -11.15
N ILE A 169 8.03 -18.22 -11.57
CA ILE A 169 7.02 -19.02 -12.27
C ILE A 169 7.60 -19.61 -13.56
N VAL A 170 8.23 -18.76 -14.38
CA VAL A 170 8.79 -19.19 -15.67
C VAL A 170 9.95 -20.16 -15.47
N ARG A 171 10.81 -19.95 -14.47
CA ARG A 171 11.90 -20.88 -14.11
C ARG A 171 11.38 -22.24 -13.64
N ALA A 172 10.36 -22.25 -12.78
CA ALA A 172 9.78 -23.49 -12.28
C ALA A 172 9.20 -24.33 -13.42
N LEU A 173 8.42 -23.71 -14.31
CA LEU A 173 7.85 -24.38 -15.48
C LEU A 173 8.91 -24.82 -16.49
N HIS A 174 9.94 -24.00 -16.71
CA HIS A 174 11.04 -24.37 -17.60
C HIS A 174 11.87 -25.53 -17.04
N SER A 175 12.14 -25.57 -15.73
CA SER A 175 12.97 -26.63 -15.13
C SER A 175 12.30 -28.01 -15.14
N ALA A 176 10.99 -28.07 -15.37
CA ALA A 176 10.25 -29.33 -15.44
C ALA A 176 10.41 -30.08 -16.78
N ASP A 177 10.47 -29.36 -17.91
CA ASP A 177 10.48 -29.97 -19.27
C ASP A 177 11.55 -29.34 -20.19
N HIS A 178 12.33 -28.37 -19.70
CA HIS A 178 13.31 -27.60 -20.48
C HIS A 178 12.76 -27.07 -21.81
N SER A 179 11.46 -26.76 -21.85
CA SER A 179 10.77 -26.42 -23.08
C SER A 179 11.34 -25.14 -23.71
N GLY A 180 11.39 -25.13 -25.04
CA GLY A 180 11.76 -23.95 -25.80
C GLY A 180 10.81 -22.77 -25.58
N VAL A 181 11.29 -21.55 -25.86
CA VAL A 181 10.64 -20.26 -25.53
C VAL A 181 9.15 -20.21 -25.92
N ASN A 182 8.78 -20.67 -27.12
CA ASN A 182 7.41 -20.57 -27.61
C ASN A 182 6.44 -21.49 -26.84
N LYS A 183 6.84 -22.73 -26.59
CA LYS A 183 6.05 -23.72 -25.82
C LYS A 183 5.88 -23.25 -24.38
N LEU A 184 6.97 -22.81 -23.75
CA LEU A 184 6.96 -22.24 -22.40
C LEU A 184 6.04 -21.01 -22.29
N THR A 185 6.10 -20.10 -23.26
CA THR A 185 5.23 -18.92 -23.30
C THR A 185 3.74 -19.32 -23.38
N GLY A 186 3.42 -20.36 -24.16
CA GLY A 186 2.07 -20.91 -24.26
C GLY A 186 1.53 -21.38 -22.92
N PHE A 187 2.25 -22.29 -22.24
CA PHE A 187 1.86 -22.80 -20.93
C PHE A 187 1.69 -21.72 -19.87
N VAL A 188 2.64 -20.78 -19.81
CA VAL A 188 2.55 -19.66 -18.87
C VAL A 188 1.32 -18.80 -19.17
N ALA A 189 1.04 -18.53 -20.45
CA ALA A 189 -0.08 -17.69 -20.86
C ALA A 189 -1.45 -18.36 -20.69
N GLU A 190 -1.54 -19.66 -20.42
CA GLU A 190 -2.80 -20.34 -20.08
C GLU A 190 -3.27 -19.97 -18.68
N LEU A 191 -2.33 -19.91 -17.72
CA LEU A 191 -2.62 -19.71 -16.29
C LEU A 191 -2.41 -18.27 -15.83
N TYR A 192 -1.48 -17.54 -16.45
CA TYR A 192 -1.04 -16.25 -15.95
C TYR A 192 -1.08 -15.14 -17.01
N HIS A 193 -1.06 -13.90 -16.53
CA HIS A 193 -1.04 -12.70 -17.37
C HIS A 193 -0.04 -11.66 -16.86
N TRP A 194 0.84 -11.22 -17.75
CA TRP A 194 1.60 -9.97 -17.63
C TRP A 194 2.08 -9.52 -19.02
N PRO A 195 2.48 -8.24 -19.20
CA PRO A 195 3.08 -7.78 -20.44
C PRO A 195 4.39 -8.50 -20.73
N GLN A 196 4.65 -8.84 -21.99
CA GLN A 196 5.94 -9.39 -22.43
C GLN A 196 6.34 -10.75 -21.82
N ILE A 197 5.39 -11.67 -21.58
CA ILE A 197 5.67 -13.06 -21.13
C ILE A 197 6.80 -13.72 -21.94
N LYS A 198 6.79 -13.53 -23.27
CA LYS A 198 7.81 -14.08 -24.18
C LYS A 198 9.22 -13.57 -23.87
N ALA A 199 9.37 -12.31 -23.44
CA ALA A 199 10.67 -11.74 -23.07
C ALA A 199 11.19 -12.38 -21.79
N THR A 200 10.32 -12.57 -20.78
CA THR A 200 10.65 -13.30 -19.55
C THR A 200 11.08 -14.74 -19.86
N ALA A 201 10.32 -15.45 -20.70
CA ALA A 201 10.64 -16.81 -21.15
C ALA A 201 12.00 -16.89 -21.86
N ARG A 202 12.31 -15.94 -22.77
CA ARG A 202 13.63 -15.88 -23.42
C ARG A 202 14.76 -15.70 -22.42
N SER A 203 14.59 -14.81 -21.44
CA SER A 203 15.60 -14.53 -20.42
C SER A 203 15.90 -15.79 -19.60
N VAL A 204 14.86 -16.49 -19.16
CA VAL A 204 14.99 -17.73 -18.37
C VAL A 204 15.69 -18.82 -19.17
N VAL A 205 15.25 -19.10 -20.39
CA VAL A 205 15.83 -20.15 -21.25
C VAL A 205 17.31 -19.86 -21.53
N ARG A 206 17.66 -18.59 -21.85
CA ARG A 206 19.05 -18.18 -22.09
C ARG A 206 19.95 -18.32 -20.86
N SER A 207 19.37 -18.17 -19.66
CA SER A 207 20.06 -18.29 -18.38
C SER A 207 20.14 -19.72 -17.85
N CYS A 208 19.47 -20.69 -18.50
CA CYS A 208 19.40 -22.06 -18.02
C CYS A 208 20.74 -22.79 -18.28
N PRO A 209 21.36 -23.44 -17.27
CA PRO A 209 22.62 -24.15 -17.46
C PRO A 209 22.49 -25.42 -18.34
N VAL A 210 21.29 -25.97 -18.50
CA VAL A 210 21.04 -27.19 -19.29
C VAL A 210 20.75 -26.88 -20.76
N CYS A 211 20.08 -25.75 -21.03
CA CYS A 211 19.65 -25.37 -22.38
C CYS A 211 20.58 -24.36 -23.07
N ARG A 212 21.60 -23.86 -22.37
CA ARG A 212 22.54 -22.87 -22.90
C ARG A 212 23.56 -23.50 -23.84
#